data_AF-A0AAD4UKH5-F1
#
_entry.id   AF-A0AAD4UKH5-F1
#
_cell.length_a   1.000
_cell.length_b   1.000
_cell.length_c   1.000
_cell.angle_alpha   90.00
_cell.angle_beta   90.00
_cell.angle_gamma   90.00
#
_symmetry.space_group_name_H-M   'P 1'
#
loop_
_entity.id
_entity.type
_entity.pdbx_description
1 polymer ?
#
loop_
_entity_poly.entity_id
_entity_poly.type
_entity_poly.pdbx_seq_one_letter_code
_entity_poly.pdbx_strand_id
1 'polypeptide(L)'
;MSFLRSFPPPGSAEGLRQQQPDTEAVLNGKGLGTGTLYITESRLSWLDGSGLGFSLEYPTISLHAVSRDLNAYPREHLYVMVNAKFGEESKESVADEEEEDSDDDIEPIAEFRFVPSDKSALEAMFTAMCNSFILIGG
;
A
#
# COMPACT_ATOMS: atom_id res chain seq x y z
N MET A 1 -11.25 0.13 -14.44
CA MET A 1 -11.63 -0.83 -13.38
C MET A 1 -11.39 -0.17 -12.03
N SER A 2 -12.36 -0.24 -11.12
CA SER A 2 -12.24 0.36 -9.79
C SER A 2 -11.41 -0.58 -8.92
N PHE A 3 -10.19 -0.15 -8.57
CA PHE A 3 -9.31 -0.89 -7.68
C PHE A 3 -9.88 -0.98 -6.24
N LEU A 4 -10.69 0.00 -5.86
CA LEU A 4 -11.34 0.04 -4.55
C LEU A 4 -12.44 -1.03 -4.46
N ARG A 5 -12.39 -1.82 -3.38
CA ARG A 5 -13.37 -2.83 -3.02
C ARG A 5 -14.03 -2.45 -1.70
N SER A 6 -15.28 -2.86 -1.52
CA SER A 6 -15.95 -2.76 -0.22
C SER A 6 -15.65 -3.98 0.62
N PHE A 7 -15.20 -3.78 1.85
CA PHE A 7 -15.00 -4.83 2.84
C PHE A 7 -15.08 -4.26 4.25
N PRO A 8 -15.44 -5.07 5.27
CA PRO A 8 -15.49 -4.60 6.64
C PRO A 8 -14.08 -4.22 7.15
N PRO A 9 -13.96 -3.20 8.00
CA PRO A 9 -12.70 -2.89 8.68
C PRO A 9 -12.16 -4.11 9.44
N PRO A 10 -10.88 -4.43 9.30
CA PRO A 10 -10.31 -5.59 9.99
C PRO A 10 -10.33 -5.38 11.52
N GLY A 11 -10.81 -6.39 12.23
CA GLY A 11 -10.94 -6.37 13.69
C GLY A 11 -9.77 -7.04 14.43
N SER A 12 -9.82 -7.05 15.77
CA SER A 12 -8.82 -7.75 16.60
C SER A 12 -8.73 -9.26 16.32
N ALA A 13 -9.84 -9.87 15.90
CA ALA A 13 -9.87 -11.29 15.51
C ALA A 13 -9.03 -11.59 14.24
N GLU A 14 -8.73 -10.56 13.44
CA GLU A 14 -7.91 -10.67 12.23
C GLU A 14 -6.46 -10.21 12.47
N GLY A 15 -6.05 -10.10 13.75
CA GLY A 15 -4.70 -9.70 14.13
C GLY A 15 -4.42 -8.21 13.90
N LEU A 16 -5.40 -7.33 14.08
CA LEU A 16 -5.19 -5.87 14.00
C LEU A 16 -4.08 -5.43 14.97
N ARG A 17 -2.99 -4.88 14.41
CA ARG A 17 -1.83 -4.36 15.15
C ARG A 17 -1.91 -2.86 15.37
N GLN A 18 -2.29 -2.13 14.33
CA GLN A 18 -2.41 -0.67 14.38
C GLN A 18 -3.59 -0.22 13.52
N GLN A 19 -4.34 0.74 14.04
CA GLN A 19 -5.34 1.50 13.28
C GLN A 19 -4.93 2.96 13.30
N GLN A 20 -4.90 3.61 12.14
CA GLN A 20 -4.59 5.02 12.03
C GLN A 20 -5.70 5.73 11.24
N PRO A 21 -6.58 6.49 11.92
CA PRO A 21 -7.59 7.32 11.26
C PRO A 21 -6.94 8.52 10.55
N ASP A 22 -7.76 9.27 9.81
CA ASP A 22 -7.39 10.53 9.16
C ASP A 22 -6.09 10.45 8.34
N THR A 23 -5.94 9.34 7.61
CA THR A 23 -4.79 9.05 6.77
C THR A 23 -5.16 9.17 5.30
N GLU A 24 -4.50 10.07 4.59
CA GLU A 24 -4.63 10.19 3.14
C GLU A 24 -3.83 9.10 2.44
N ALA A 25 -4.47 8.39 1.51
CA ALA A 25 -3.79 7.44 0.63
C ALA A 25 -3.53 8.06 -0.74
N VAL A 26 -2.31 7.91 -1.25
CA VAL A 26 -1.89 8.33 -2.59
C VAL A 26 -1.32 7.11 -3.30
N LEU A 27 -1.84 6.80 -4.49
CA LEU A 27 -1.39 5.70 -5.35
C LEU A 27 -0.79 6.29 -6.63
N ASN A 28 0.49 6.00 -6.92
CA ASN A 28 1.19 6.48 -8.12
C ASN A 28 1.04 8.00 -8.34
N GLY A 29 1.13 8.78 -7.25
CA GLY A 29 0.93 10.23 -7.26
C GLY A 29 -0.53 10.70 -7.30
N LYS A 30 -1.50 9.81 -7.47
CA LYS A 30 -2.93 10.12 -7.43
C LYS A 30 -3.50 9.96 -6.02
N GLY A 31 -3.96 11.07 -5.43
CA GLY A 31 -4.68 11.04 -4.16
C GLY A 31 -6.00 10.28 -4.26
N LEU A 32 -6.20 9.29 -3.38
CA LEU A 32 -7.42 8.50 -3.26
C LEU A 32 -8.39 9.08 -2.23
N GLY A 33 -7.92 10.01 -1.40
CA GLY A 33 -8.70 10.68 -0.36
C GLY A 33 -8.23 10.33 1.05
N THR A 34 -8.98 10.80 2.05
CA THR A 34 -8.72 10.56 3.47
C THR A 34 -9.56 9.40 3.98
N GLY A 35 -8.94 8.52 4.74
CA GLY A 35 -9.55 7.32 5.27
C GLY A 35 -8.83 6.81 6.50
N THR A 36 -9.07 5.54 6.83
CA THR A 36 -8.41 4.85 7.94
C THR A 36 -7.49 3.78 7.40
N LEU A 37 -6.25 3.80 7.86
CA LEU A 37 -5.26 2.77 7.62
C LEU A 37 -5.35 1.71 8.73
N TYR A 38 -5.30 0.44 8.35
CA TYR A 38 -5.32 -0.72 9.21
C TYR A 38 -4.12 -1.59 8.89
N ILE A 39 -3.31 -1.87 9.89
CA ILE A 39 -2.14 -2.72 9.79
C ILE A 39 -2.47 -3.95 10.62
N THR A 40 -2.63 -5.09 9.96
CA THR A 40 -2.84 -6.39 10.63
C THR A 40 -1.56 -7.22 10.54
N GLU A 41 -1.57 -8.41 11.14
CA GLU A 41 -0.46 -9.38 11.05
C GLU A 41 -0.21 -9.89 9.63
N SER A 42 -1.24 -9.91 8.77
CA SER A 42 -1.18 -10.55 7.45
C SER A 42 -1.30 -9.57 6.29
N ARG A 43 -1.86 -8.37 6.50
CA ARG A 43 -2.06 -7.38 5.44
C ARG A 43 -2.13 -5.95 5.95
N LEU A 44 -1.90 -5.02 5.04
CA LEU A 44 -2.13 -3.59 5.22
C LEU A 44 -3.38 -3.20 4.44
N SER A 45 -4.37 -2.58 5.07
CA SER A 45 -5.63 -2.20 4.43
C SER A 45 -5.93 -0.73 4.65
N TRP A 46 -6.47 -0.04 3.66
CA TRP A 46 -6.95 1.33 3.78
C TRP A 46 -8.39 1.40 3.33
N LEU A 47 -9.26 2.05 4.10
CA LEU A 47 -10.68 2.26 3.79
C LEU A 47 -11.00 3.75 3.87
N ASP A 48 -11.72 4.26 2.87
CA ASP A 48 -12.30 5.60 2.90
C ASP A 48 -13.50 5.69 3.86
N GLY A 49 -14.05 6.90 4.03
CA GLY A 49 -15.22 7.13 4.88
C GLY A 49 -16.51 6.45 4.40
N SER A 50 -16.54 5.88 3.19
CA SER A 50 -17.67 5.13 2.64
C SER A 50 -17.55 3.61 2.84
N GLY A 51 -16.41 3.13 3.35
CA GLY A 51 -16.10 1.70 3.46
C GLY A 51 -15.62 1.08 2.16
N LEU A 52 -15.17 1.91 1.21
CA LEU A 52 -14.46 1.48 0.00
C LEU A 52 -12.96 1.66 0.21
N GLY A 53 -12.16 0.71 -0.25
CA GLY A 53 -10.74 0.77 -0.02
C GLY A 53 -9.99 -0.38 -0.62
N PHE A 54 -8.84 -0.70 -0.05
CA PHE A 54 -8.00 -1.76 -0.57
C PHE A 54 -7.17 -2.44 0.50
N SER A 55 -6.64 -3.61 0.14
CA SER A 55 -5.72 -4.38 0.96
C SER A 55 -4.49 -4.77 0.16
N LEU A 56 -3.32 -4.67 0.79
CA LEU A 56 -2.02 -5.10 0.33
C LEU A 56 -1.55 -6.24 1.24
N GLU A 57 -1.21 -7.38 0.67
CA GLU A 57 -0.62 -8.47 1.44
C GLU A 57 0.88 -8.22 1.62
N TYR A 58 1.45 -8.52 2.79
CA TYR A 58 2.88 -8.28 3.02
C TYR A 58 3.83 -8.95 2.03
N PRO A 59 3.58 -10.18 1.53
CA PRO A 59 4.42 -10.77 0.49
C PRO A 59 4.49 -9.95 -0.81
N THR A 60 3.50 -9.10 -1.07
CA THR A 60 3.48 -8.21 -2.25
C THR A 60 4.22 -6.90 -2.02
N ILE A 61 4.47 -6.53 -0.76
CA ILE A 61 5.15 -5.30 -0.37
C ILE A 61 6.66 -5.54 -0.44
N SER A 62 7.31 -4.89 -1.40
CA SER A 62 8.75 -4.96 -1.63
C SER A 62 9.53 -4.07 -0.67
N LEU A 63 8.97 -2.90 -0.35
CA LEU A 63 9.59 -1.92 0.52
C LEU A 63 8.56 -1.13 1.31
N HIS A 64 8.87 -0.86 2.57
CA HIS A 64 8.15 0.10 3.40
C HIS A 64 9.14 1.00 4.12
N ALA A 65 8.90 2.32 4.12
CA ALA A 65 9.79 3.30 4.74
C ALA A 65 9.01 4.52 5.24
N VAL A 66 9.51 5.17 6.28
CA VAL A 66 9.00 6.48 6.70
C VAL A 66 9.80 7.56 5.99
N SER A 67 9.12 8.35 5.15
CA SER A 67 9.70 9.52 4.51
C SER A 67 9.34 10.78 5.29
N ARG A 68 10.38 11.44 5.81
CA ARG A 68 10.26 12.73 6.52
C ARG A 68 10.91 13.89 5.75
N ASP A 69 11.43 13.61 4.55
CA ASP A 69 12.10 14.61 3.74
C ASP A 69 11.09 15.52 3.06
N LEU A 70 10.90 16.71 3.65
CA LEU A 70 9.99 17.74 3.14
C LEU A 70 10.45 18.35 1.80
N ASN A 71 11.71 18.15 1.40
CA ASN A 71 12.20 18.59 0.08
C ASN A 71 11.75 17.62 -1.02
N ALA A 72 11.73 16.31 -0.73
CA ALA A 72 11.30 15.27 -1.66
C ALA A 72 9.77 15.18 -1.75
N TYR A 73 9.06 15.40 -0.64
CA TYR A 73 7.61 15.47 -0.63
C TYR A 73 7.12 16.36 0.52
N PRO A 74 6.17 17.28 0.29
CA PRO A 74 5.84 18.35 1.25
C PRO A 74 5.21 17.87 2.57
N ARG A 75 4.96 16.57 2.73
CA ARG A 75 4.33 15.97 3.92
C ARG A 75 5.06 14.71 4.35
N GLU A 76 5.17 14.50 5.66
CA GLU A 76 5.74 13.27 6.20
C GLU A 76 4.74 12.13 5.95
N HIS A 77 5.23 10.99 5.48
CA HIS A 77 4.38 9.88 5.04
C HIS A 77 5.06 8.53 5.16
N LEU A 78 4.25 7.49 5.28
CA LEU A 78 4.69 6.12 5.12
C LEU A 78 4.65 5.78 3.63
N TYR A 79 5.80 5.49 3.05
CA TYR A 79 5.98 5.06 1.67
C TYR A 79 5.99 3.54 1.62
N VAL A 80 5.19 2.96 0.72
CA VAL A 80 5.09 1.52 0.50
C VAL A 80 5.17 1.25 -0.99
N MET A 81 6.06 0.35 -1.38
CA MET A 81 6.24 -0.09 -2.75
C MET A 81 5.82 -1.56 -2.86
N VAL A 82 5.02 -1.89 -3.87
CA VAL A 82 4.60 -3.28 -4.12
C VAL A 82 5.05 -3.75 -5.50
N ASN A 83 5.60 -4.96 -5.59
CA ASN A 83 6.04 -5.61 -6.85
C ASN A 83 4.88 -6.29 -7.59
N ALA A 84 3.68 -5.76 -7.48
CA ALA A 84 2.51 -6.42 -8.03
C ALA A 84 2.04 -5.72 -9.31
N LYS A 85 1.63 -6.52 -10.30
CA LYS A 85 0.61 -6.20 -11.32
C LYS A 85 -0.68 -5.74 -10.63
N PHE A 86 -0.63 -4.59 -9.98
CA PHE A 86 -1.63 -4.09 -9.09
C PHE A 86 -2.70 -3.41 -9.93
N GLY A 87 -3.65 -4.21 -10.42
CA GLY A 87 -4.75 -3.74 -11.26
C GLY A 87 -4.69 -4.19 -12.74
N GLU A 88 -3.75 -5.06 -13.12
CA GLU A 88 -3.82 -5.75 -14.41
C GLU A 88 -4.35 -7.15 -14.23
N GLU A 89 -5.68 -7.27 -14.34
CA GLU A 89 -6.31 -8.53 -14.70
C GLU A 89 -5.72 -8.97 -16.05
N SER A 90 -5.13 -10.15 -16.05
CA SER A 90 -4.54 -10.86 -17.18
C SER A 90 -5.19 -10.54 -18.53
N LYS A 91 -4.47 -9.87 -19.42
CA LYS A 91 -4.67 -10.10 -20.86
C LYS A 91 -3.86 -11.32 -21.24
N GLU A 92 -4.51 -12.46 -21.19
CA GLU A 92 -4.06 -13.69 -21.84
C GLU A 92 -4.02 -13.45 -23.37
N SER A 93 -2.83 -13.63 -23.94
CA SER A 93 -2.52 -13.96 -25.35
C SER A 93 -2.90 -12.98 -26.47
N VAL A 94 -1.90 -12.53 -27.23
CA VAL A 94 -1.65 -13.03 -28.61
C VAL A 94 -0.17 -12.84 -28.93
N ALA A 95 0.44 -13.90 -29.45
CA ALA A 95 1.77 -13.85 -30.04
C ALA A 95 1.75 -12.90 -31.24
N ASP A 96 2.72 -11.99 -31.31
CA ASP A 96 3.27 -11.53 -32.57
C ASP A 96 4.73 -11.15 -32.32
N GLU A 97 5.60 -11.80 -33.08
CA GLU A 97 7.05 -11.67 -33.07
C GLU A 97 7.42 -10.35 -33.75
N GLU A 98 7.83 -9.30 -33.04
CA GLU A 98 8.79 -8.31 -33.59
C GLU A 98 9.69 -7.78 -32.47
N GLU A 99 10.99 -7.87 -32.73
CA GLU A 99 12.08 -7.42 -31.86
C GLU A 99 12.10 -5.89 -31.75
N GLU A 100 11.94 -5.35 -30.55
CA GLU A 100 12.59 -4.09 -30.17
C GLU A 100 13.12 -4.20 -28.73
N ASP A 101 14.43 -4.07 -28.64
CA ASP A 101 15.29 -4.06 -27.46
C ASP A 101 14.97 -2.88 -26.53
N SER A 102 13.91 -3.00 -25.72
CA SER A 102 13.63 -2.07 -24.63
C SER A 102 13.75 -2.81 -23.29
N ASP A 103 14.89 -2.59 -22.66
CA ASP A 103 15.29 -2.94 -21.29
C ASP A 103 14.36 -2.28 -20.24
N ASP A 104 13.07 -2.63 -20.27
CA ASP A 104 12.05 -2.22 -19.31
C ASP A 104 11.31 -3.46 -18.77
N ASP A 105 12.10 -4.46 -18.34
CA ASP A 105 11.66 -5.52 -17.41
C ASP A 105 11.48 -4.96 -15.98
N ILE A 106 11.09 -3.68 -15.86
CA ILE A 106 10.64 -3.12 -14.59
C ILE A 106 9.22 -3.66 -14.40
N GLU A 107 9.09 -4.73 -13.62
CA GLU A 107 7.81 -5.20 -13.09
C GLU A 107 6.96 -3.97 -12.69
N PRO A 108 5.65 -3.91 -13.00
CA PRO A 108 4.85 -2.74 -12.67
C PRO A 108 4.85 -2.53 -11.15
N ILE A 109 5.65 -1.57 -10.69
CA ILE A 109 5.77 -1.22 -9.28
C ILE A 109 4.67 -0.22 -8.97
N ALA A 110 3.73 -0.59 -8.09
CA ALA A 110 2.77 0.37 -7.56
C ALA A 110 3.32 1.04 -6.30
N GLU A 111 3.26 2.37 -6.26
CA GLU A 111 3.72 3.19 -5.16
C GLU A 111 2.55 3.71 -4.34
N PHE A 112 2.58 3.45 -3.03
CA PHE A 112 1.63 3.97 -2.07
C PHE A 112 2.31 4.95 -1.13
N ARG A 113 1.62 6.06 -0.86
CA ARG A 113 1.98 6.99 0.21
C ARG A 113 0.80 7.14 1.13
N PHE A 114 1.04 6.89 2.41
CA PHE A 114 0.05 7.09 3.47
C PHE A 114 0.47 8.30 4.30
N VAL A 115 -0.29 9.38 4.19
CA VAL A 115 -0.03 10.67 4.85
C VAL A 115 -1.00 10.79 6.03
N PRO A 116 -0.60 10.43 7.26
CA PRO A 116 -1.46 10.62 8.42
C PRO A 116 -1.56 12.12 8.77
N SER A 117 -2.74 12.54 9.23
CA SER A 117 -2.91 13.89 9.77
C SER A 117 -2.08 14.10 11.04
N ASP A 118 -1.92 13.04 11.84
CA ASP A 118 -1.01 12.98 12.98
C ASP A 118 0.32 12.33 12.59
N LYS A 119 1.35 13.15 12.44
CA LYS A 119 2.71 12.71 12.06
C LYS A 119 3.37 11.84 13.12
N SER A 120 3.00 11.99 14.40
CA SER A 120 3.58 11.19 15.49
C SER A 120 3.22 9.70 15.36
N ALA A 121 2.15 9.38 14.63
CA ALA A 121 1.73 8.02 14.35
C ALA A 121 2.63 7.28 13.33
N LEU A 122 3.47 7.99 12.57
CA LEU A 122 4.31 7.36 11.53
C LEU A 122 5.23 6.28 12.09
N GLU A 123 5.81 6.51 13.27
CA GLU A 123 6.67 5.53 13.94
C GLU A 123 5.89 4.29 14.38
N ALA A 124 4.69 4.48 14.92
CA ALA A 124 3.82 3.39 15.32
C ALA A 124 3.37 2.55 14.10
N MET A 125 3.01 3.22 13.01
CA MET A 125 2.65 2.57 11.74
C MET A 125 3.81 1.75 11.18
N PHE A 126 5.01 2.32 11.12
CA PHE A 126 6.20 1.63 10.62
C PHE A 126 6.57 0.42 11.48
N THR A 127 6.58 0.59 12.80
CA THR A 127 6.87 -0.49 13.75
C THR A 127 5.88 -1.65 13.61
N ALA A 128 4.59 -1.34 13.44
CA ALA A 128 3.55 -2.35 13.24
C ALA A 128 3.76 -3.14 11.95
N MET A 129 4.19 -2.49 10.86
CA MET A 129 4.55 -3.19 9.61
C MET A 129 5.78 -4.07 9.80
N CYS A 130 6.87 -3.57 10.39
CA CYS A 130 8.09 -4.34 10.60
C CYS A 130 7.82 -5.61 11.42
N ASN A 131 7.05 -5.50 12.50
CA ASN A 131 6.68 -6.66 13.31
C ASN A 131 5.86 -7.69 12.54
N SER A 132 4.97 -7.25 11.66
CA SER A 132 4.14 -8.16 10.86
C SER A 132 4.97 -8.90 9.81
N PHE A 133 5.98 -8.26 9.22
CA PHE A 133 6.94 -8.93 8.34
C PHE A 133 7.79 -9.99 9.05
N ILE A 134 8.21 -9.73 10.29
CA ILE A 134 8.99 -10.69 11.09
C ILE A 134 8.20 -11.98 11.34
N LEU A 135 6.88 -11.87 11.56
CA LEU A 135 6.02 -13.04 11.81
C LEU A 135 5.82 -13.93 10.59
N ILE A 136 5.99 -13.40 9.38
CA ILE A 136 5.79 -14.14 8.12
C ILE A 136 7.06 -14.89 7.69
N GLY A 137 8.24 -14.42 8.11
CA GLY A 137 9.53 -15.03 7.76
C GLY A 137 10.05 -16.08 8.75
N GLY A 138 9.28 -16.39 9.80
CA GLY A 138 9.65 -17.33 10.87
C GLY A 138 9.07 -18.72 10.73
#